data_AF-A0A5C6APE4-F1
#
_entry.id   AF-A0A5C6APE4-F1
#
_cell.length_a   1.000
_cell.length_b   1.000
_cell.length_c   1.000
_cell.angle_alpha   90.00
_cell.angle_beta   90.00
_cell.angle_gamma   90.00
#
_symmetry.space_group_name_H-M   'P 1'
#
loop_
_entity.id
_entity.type
_entity.pdbx_description
1 polymer ?
#
loop_
_entity_poly.entity_id
_entity_poly.type
_entity_poly.pdbx_seq_one_letter_code
_entity_poly.pdbx_strand_id
1 'polypeptide(L)'
;MTILRSSMLALSGIALTLSFTTAPDVSAQDTSRNQTQKNSRQQDRSDGSSVQPHGHDDAKSKHQAQIPEMLQDLDLKDQQKEQIRTKMSEFNNRSRQALQKYNRKHLEAVELEAAWVAAVRNTLSEEDQQTFDRNRQTMSKKNAMKEGRAKRSSDTKSASNRDSQDSKKQYAKKDKSQEQRSADSDALSQSRDSNSNRQSSDSQQSDSGNQEGFWVVTVTSPVIYMEGTNSTQEQKSECDKMCQQFSQRIEKAWSETHELHHKLVMIEAERLMAIEKILTDDQLKQLEQNRNGSNDLAASTR
;
A
#
# COMPACT_ATOMS: atom_id res chain seq x y z
N MET A 1 -19.61 12.39 21.17
CA MET A 1 -19.40 13.31 20.04
C MET A 1 -18.48 12.60 19.05
N THR A 2 -19.06 11.83 18.14
CA THR A 2 -18.32 10.92 17.24
C THR A 2 -17.88 11.70 16.00
N ILE A 3 -16.64 12.18 15.99
CA ILE A 3 -16.07 12.86 14.81
C ILE A 3 -15.62 11.76 13.84
N LEU A 4 -16.55 11.30 13.00
CA LEU A 4 -16.25 10.55 11.78
C LEU A 4 -15.58 11.50 10.78
N ARG A 5 -14.27 11.72 10.91
CA ARG A 5 -13.46 12.36 9.88
C ARG A 5 -13.09 11.33 8.81
N SER A 6 -14.09 10.92 8.02
CA SER A 6 -13.86 10.36 6.69
C SER A 6 -13.61 11.51 5.71
N SER A 7 -12.44 12.14 5.79
CA SER A 7 -11.94 12.98 4.71
C SER A 7 -11.05 12.14 3.80
N MET A 8 -11.66 11.20 3.09
CA MET A 8 -11.10 10.69 1.85
C MET A 8 -11.42 11.73 0.78
N LEU A 9 -10.48 12.62 0.50
CA LEU A 9 -10.48 13.39 -0.73
C LEU A 9 -10.35 12.40 -1.89
N ALA A 10 -11.47 12.15 -2.56
CA ALA A 10 -11.50 11.48 -3.84
C ALA A 10 -10.84 12.40 -4.89
N LEU A 11 -9.50 12.38 -4.97
CA LEU A 11 -8.76 12.81 -6.16
C LEU A 11 -8.89 11.69 -7.21
N SER A 12 -10.09 11.59 -7.77
CA SER A 12 -10.40 10.77 -8.93
C SER A 12 -9.99 11.54 -10.19
N GLY A 13 -9.11 10.96 -11.01
CA GLY A 13 -9.12 11.29 -12.43
C GLY A 13 -7.87 11.05 -13.25
N ILE A 14 -6.70 10.85 -12.64
CA ILE A 14 -5.50 10.44 -13.39
C ILE A 14 -4.76 9.42 -12.52
N ALA A 15 -4.96 8.13 -12.79
CA ALA A 15 -4.08 7.10 -12.30
C ALA A 15 -2.75 7.22 -13.07
N LEU A 16 -1.93 8.20 -12.71
CA LEU A 16 -0.50 8.17 -13.03
C LEU A 16 0.04 6.99 -12.24
N THR A 17 0.12 5.83 -12.90
CA THR A 17 0.96 4.74 -12.43
C THR A 17 2.39 5.26 -12.47
N LEU A 18 2.83 5.81 -11.33
CA LEU A 18 4.22 6.17 -11.10
C LEU A 18 5.02 4.87 -11.05
N SER A 19 5.42 4.38 -12.21
CA SER A 19 6.34 3.26 -12.34
C SER A 19 7.72 3.76 -11.94
N PHE A 20 8.01 3.74 -10.63
CA PHE A 20 9.38 3.91 -10.16
C PHE A 20 10.13 2.62 -10.49
N THR A 21 11.02 2.66 -11.47
CA THR A 21 12.01 1.61 -11.65
C THR A 21 13.04 1.75 -10.53
N THR A 22 12.72 1.20 -9.37
CA THR A 22 13.67 1.00 -8.27
C THR A 22 14.69 -0.03 -8.74
N ALA A 23 15.82 0.46 -9.30
CA ALA A 23 16.99 -0.40 -9.45
C ALA A 23 17.34 -0.95 -8.05
N PRO A 24 17.56 -2.26 -7.89
CA PRO A 24 17.82 -2.86 -6.60
C PRO A 24 19.08 -2.24 -5.99
N ASP A 25 18.89 -1.41 -4.96
CA ASP A 25 19.98 -0.84 -4.17
C ASP A 25 20.42 -1.89 -3.16
N VAL A 26 21.52 -2.60 -3.47
CA VAL A 26 22.10 -3.66 -2.64
C VAL A 26 22.93 -3.08 -1.48
N SER A 27 22.51 -1.96 -0.89
CA SER A 27 23.25 -1.31 0.21
C SER A 27 22.35 -0.89 1.38
N ALA A 28 21.41 -1.75 1.78
CA ALA A 28 20.80 -1.64 3.11
C ALA A 28 21.80 -2.14 4.16
N GLN A 29 22.74 -1.26 4.54
CA GLN A 29 23.56 -1.44 5.73
C GLN A 29 22.65 -1.41 6.97
N ASP A 30 22.63 -2.54 7.66
CA ASP A 30 21.95 -2.81 8.91
C ASP A 30 22.42 -1.85 10.02
N THR A 31 21.81 -0.68 10.14
CA THR A 31 21.93 0.17 11.34
C THR A 31 20.88 -0.23 12.37
N SER A 32 21.00 -1.45 12.89
CA SER A 32 20.28 -1.91 14.06
C SER A 32 21.27 -2.20 15.20
N ARG A 33 21.68 -1.16 15.95
CA ARG A 33 22.18 -1.30 17.33
C ARG A 33 22.50 0.05 17.98
N ASN A 34 21.68 0.46 18.94
CA ASN A 34 22.16 0.81 20.29
C ASN A 34 20.99 1.03 21.24
N GLN A 35 20.53 -0.06 21.87
CA GLN A 35 19.96 0.01 23.21
C GLN A 35 21.08 -0.36 24.20
N THR A 36 21.39 0.61 25.06
CA THR A 36 21.76 0.49 26.47
C THR A 36 22.32 -0.86 26.93
N GLN A 37 23.65 -0.98 26.98
CA GLN A 37 24.30 -1.88 27.92
C GLN A 37 25.26 -1.12 28.84
N LYS A 38 25.03 -1.38 30.12
CA LYS A 38 25.68 -0.86 31.32
C LYS A 38 27.20 -0.88 31.23
N ASN A 39 27.78 0.21 31.76
CA ASN A 39 29.12 0.27 32.31
C ASN A 39 29.48 -0.99 33.11
N SER A 40 30.51 -1.71 32.69
CA SER A 40 31.39 -2.51 33.55
C SER A 40 32.74 -2.72 32.86
N ARG A 41 33.71 -1.93 33.33
CA ARG A 41 35.14 -2.22 33.57
C ARG A 41 35.87 -3.28 32.72
N GLN A 42 36.96 -2.80 32.10
CA GLN A 42 38.32 -3.35 32.11
C GLN A 42 38.49 -4.83 31.75
N GLN A 43 39.11 -5.10 30.58
CA GLN A 43 40.50 -5.56 30.57
C GLN A 43 41.11 -5.55 29.17
N ASP A 44 42.37 -5.15 29.16
CA ASP A 44 43.38 -5.30 28.11
C ASP A 44 43.29 -6.60 27.31
N ARG A 45 43.43 -6.48 25.99
CA ARG A 45 44.39 -7.26 25.20
C ARG A 45 44.49 -6.74 23.77
N SER A 46 45.64 -6.15 23.49
CA SER A 46 46.32 -6.09 22.21
C SER A 46 46.42 -7.49 21.62
N ASP A 47 46.02 -7.67 20.36
CA ASP A 47 46.92 -8.29 19.38
C ASP A 47 46.48 -8.00 17.94
N GLY A 48 47.47 -7.70 17.11
CA GLY A 48 47.31 -7.18 15.77
C GLY A 48 46.75 -8.22 14.79
N SER A 49 45.72 -7.82 14.05
CA SER A 49 45.40 -8.42 12.77
C SER A 49 45.37 -7.30 11.73
N SER A 50 46.45 -7.24 10.97
CA SER A 50 46.60 -6.43 9.75
C SER A 50 45.58 -6.92 8.72
N VAL A 51 44.37 -6.34 8.75
CA VAL A 51 43.37 -6.53 7.70
C VAL A 51 43.75 -5.55 6.58
N GLN A 52 44.29 -6.10 5.50
CA GLN A 52 44.53 -5.37 4.26
C GLN A 52 43.22 -4.70 3.82
N PRO A 53 43.19 -3.38 3.57
CA PRO A 53 42.06 -2.74 2.91
C PRO A 53 42.08 -3.20 1.46
N HIS A 54 41.28 -4.23 1.13
CA HIS A 54 40.91 -4.48 -0.24
C HIS A 54 40.21 -3.21 -0.74
N GLY A 55 40.90 -2.47 -1.60
CA GLY A 55 40.33 -1.39 -2.38
C GLY A 55 39.20 -1.96 -3.22
N HIS A 56 37.98 -1.86 -2.70
CA HIS A 56 36.82 -1.72 -3.54
C HIS A 56 36.99 -0.38 -4.25
N ASP A 57 37.72 -0.42 -5.37
CA ASP A 57 37.42 0.44 -6.50
C ASP A 57 35.99 0.06 -6.91
N ASP A 58 35.04 0.59 -6.13
CA ASP A 58 33.64 0.66 -6.47
C ASP A 58 33.62 1.40 -7.79
N ALA A 59 33.63 0.61 -8.86
CA ALA A 59 33.15 0.99 -10.14
C ALA A 59 31.76 1.58 -9.89
N LYS A 60 31.74 2.89 -9.64
CA LYS A 60 30.60 3.77 -9.87
C LYS A 60 30.32 3.65 -11.36
N SER A 61 29.75 2.50 -11.72
CA SER A 61 28.88 2.30 -12.84
C SER A 61 28.04 3.55 -12.84
N LYS A 62 28.39 4.49 -13.73
CA LYS A 62 27.56 5.64 -14.03
C LYS A 62 26.31 4.99 -14.59
N HIS A 63 25.36 4.71 -13.71
CA HIS A 63 24.00 4.35 -14.09
C HIS A 63 23.46 5.58 -14.79
N GLN A 64 23.84 5.74 -16.06
CA GLN A 64 23.24 6.71 -16.95
C GLN A 64 21.75 6.39 -16.94
N ALA A 65 20.94 7.38 -16.61
CA ALA A 65 19.50 7.22 -16.66
C ALA A 65 19.12 6.72 -18.05
N GLN A 66 18.45 5.56 -18.11
CA GLN A 66 17.94 5.05 -19.37
C GLN A 66 16.84 5.98 -19.86
N ILE A 67 16.81 6.21 -21.17
CA ILE A 67 15.73 6.98 -21.80
C ILE A 67 14.45 6.12 -21.73
N PRO A 68 13.31 6.64 -21.25
CA PRO A 68 12.05 5.91 -21.16
C PRO A 68 11.67 5.38 -22.55
N GLU A 69 11.09 4.18 -22.58
CA GLU A 69 10.71 3.48 -23.83
C GLU A 69 9.90 4.39 -24.77
N MET A 70 8.93 5.14 -24.24
CA MET A 70 8.12 6.08 -25.02
C MET A 70 8.91 7.20 -25.75
N LEU A 71 10.14 7.49 -25.30
CA LEU A 71 11.04 8.46 -25.95
C LEU A 71 12.06 7.78 -26.86
N GLN A 72 12.23 6.45 -26.78
CA GLN A 72 13.16 5.70 -27.63
C GLN A 72 12.68 5.60 -29.08
N ASP A 73 11.36 5.59 -29.28
CA ASP A 73 10.73 5.53 -30.60
C ASP A 73 10.81 6.85 -31.38
N LEU A 74 11.18 7.95 -30.70
CA LEU A 74 11.35 9.25 -31.32
C LEU A 74 12.73 9.37 -31.97
N ASP A 75 12.79 10.03 -33.12
CA ASP A 75 14.06 10.38 -33.78
C ASP A 75 14.77 11.53 -33.04
N LEU A 76 15.35 11.21 -31.87
CA LEU A 76 16.06 12.15 -31.00
C LEU A 76 17.51 12.33 -31.47
N LYS A 77 17.93 13.59 -31.60
CA LYS A 77 19.35 13.94 -31.83
C LYS A 77 20.20 13.56 -30.62
N ASP A 78 21.47 13.26 -30.82
CA ASP A 78 22.38 12.87 -29.73
C ASP A 78 22.48 13.93 -28.62
N GLN A 79 22.46 15.21 -29.00
CA GLN A 79 22.43 16.31 -28.04
C GLN A 79 21.15 16.31 -27.19
N GLN A 80 19.98 16.04 -27.79
CA GLN A 80 18.71 15.93 -27.05
C GLN A 80 18.75 14.72 -26.11
N LYS A 81 19.24 13.57 -26.59
CA LYS A 81 19.40 12.35 -25.77
C LYS A 81 20.25 12.64 -24.53
N GLU A 82 21.37 13.33 -24.68
CA GLU A 82 22.24 13.66 -23.55
C GLU A 82 21.61 14.66 -22.57
N GLN A 83 20.91 15.67 -23.09
CA GLN A 83 20.16 16.61 -22.24
C GLN A 83 19.05 15.92 -21.45
N ILE A 84 18.30 15.01 -22.09
CA ILE A 84 17.25 14.21 -21.45
C ILE A 84 17.86 13.33 -20.36
N ARG A 85 18.93 12.57 -20.64
CA ARG A 85 19.61 11.74 -19.62
C ARG A 85 20.09 12.56 -18.43
N THR A 86 20.66 13.72 -18.68
CA THR A 86 21.12 14.65 -17.63
C THR A 86 19.96 15.10 -16.76
N LYS A 87 18.86 15.58 -17.37
CA LYS A 87 17.67 16.02 -16.64
C LYS A 87 17.01 14.88 -15.87
N MET A 88 16.88 13.71 -16.47
CA MET A 88 16.35 12.53 -15.79
C MET A 88 17.17 12.14 -14.58
N SER A 89 18.51 12.13 -14.68
CA SER A 89 19.38 11.86 -13.53
C SER A 89 19.14 12.87 -12.40
N GLU A 90 19.03 14.16 -12.72
CA GLU A 90 18.72 15.24 -11.76
C GLU A 90 17.38 15.00 -11.05
N PHE A 91 16.31 14.76 -11.81
CA PHE A 91 14.97 14.52 -11.25
C PHE A 91 14.88 13.20 -10.49
N ASN A 92 15.52 12.12 -10.97
CA ASN A 92 15.56 10.84 -10.27
C ASN A 92 16.23 10.96 -8.90
N ASN A 93 17.30 11.76 -8.80
CA ASN A 93 17.94 12.04 -7.52
C ASN A 93 17.02 12.83 -6.58
N ARG A 94 16.33 13.87 -7.09
CA ARG A 94 15.34 14.64 -6.32
C ARG A 94 14.18 13.76 -5.83
N SER A 95 13.64 12.91 -6.70
CA SER A 95 12.58 11.96 -6.37
C SER A 95 13.03 10.97 -5.31
N ARG A 96 14.23 10.38 -5.45
CA ARG A 96 14.78 9.45 -4.45
C ARG A 96 14.90 10.11 -3.07
N GLN A 97 15.41 11.33 -3.01
CA GLN A 97 15.52 12.07 -1.74
C GLN A 97 14.15 12.38 -1.13
N ALA A 98 13.18 12.80 -1.96
CA ALA A 98 11.82 13.06 -1.50
C ALA A 98 11.12 11.77 -1.02
N LEU A 99 11.32 10.66 -1.72
CA LEU A 99 10.77 9.35 -1.37
C LEU A 99 11.38 8.82 -0.07
N GLN A 100 12.68 8.97 0.16
CA GLN A 100 13.33 8.62 1.42
C GLN A 100 12.74 9.41 2.60
N LYS A 101 12.51 10.71 2.42
CA LYS A 101 11.85 11.55 3.44
C LYS A 101 10.41 11.12 3.68
N TYR A 102 9.68 10.84 2.59
CA TYR A 102 8.29 10.35 2.65
C TYR A 102 8.21 9.05 3.46
N ASN A 103 9.03 8.06 3.11
CA ASN A 103 9.08 6.77 3.81
C ASN A 103 9.42 6.93 5.29
N ARG A 104 10.38 7.79 5.63
CA ARG A 104 10.73 8.08 7.03
C ARG A 104 9.55 8.66 7.80
N LYS A 105 8.83 9.63 7.22
CA LYS A 105 7.69 10.29 7.87
C LYS A 105 6.48 9.38 7.98
N HIS A 106 6.25 8.56 6.96
CA HIS A 106 5.23 7.53 7.00
C HIS A 106 5.51 6.50 8.11
N LEU A 107 6.76 6.02 8.24
CA LEU A 107 7.16 5.13 9.32
C LEU A 107 7.02 5.79 10.70
N GLU A 108 7.42 7.06 10.84
CA GLU A 108 7.24 7.82 12.09
C GLU A 108 5.76 7.88 12.50
N ALA A 109 4.84 8.11 11.54
CA ALA A 109 3.41 8.11 11.81
C ALA A 109 2.92 6.73 12.31
N VAL A 110 3.33 5.65 11.65
CA VAL A 110 2.99 4.26 12.04
C VAL A 110 3.52 3.93 13.43
N GLU A 111 4.76 4.32 13.74
CA GLU A 111 5.37 4.12 15.07
C GLU A 111 4.62 4.90 16.15
N LEU A 112 4.22 6.15 15.87
CA LEU A 112 3.43 6.96 16.80
C LEU A 112 2.05 6.33 17.08
N GLU A 113 1.41 5.77 16.07
CA GLU A 113 0.13 5.05 16.22
C GLU A 113 0.29 3.79 17.06
N ALA A 114 1.33 3.00 16.80
CA ALA A 114 1.63 1.81 17.60
C ALA A 114 1.92 2.19 19.07
N ALA A 115 2.70 3.24 19.29
CA ALA A 115 2.99 3.77 20.62
C ALA A 115 1.72 4.30 21.31
N TRP A 116 0.83 4.96 20.58
CA TRP A 116 -0.44 5.43 21.11
C TRP A 116 -1.33 4.28 21.58
N VAL A 117 -1.50 3.23 20.76
CA VAL A 117 -2.26 2.03 21.11
C VAL A 117 -1.67 1.35 22.36
N ALA A 118 -0.34 1.23 22.43
CA ALA A 118 0.33 0.65 23.59
C ALA A 118 0.13 1.49 24.86
N ALA A 119 0.24 2.82 24.76
CA ALA A 119 0.05 3.73 25.89
C ALA A 119 -1.38 3.66 26.44
N VAL A 120 -2.40 3.65 25.58
CA VAL A 120 -3.81 3.49 25.99
C VAL A 120 -4.05 2.12 26.61
N ARG A 121 -3.50 1.04 26.03
CA ARG A 121 -3.62 -0.30 26.60
C ARG A 121 -3.03 -0.37 28.01
N ASN A 122 -1.90 0.29 28.26
CA ASN A 122 -1.19 0.22 29.54
C ASN A 122 -1.89 0.97 30.68
N THR A 123 -2.86 1.86 30.42
CA THR A 123 -3.65 2.51 31.48
C THR A 123 -4.87 1.70 31.91
N LEU A 124 -5.19 0.63 31.17
CA LEU A 124 -6.32 -0.25 31.45
C LEU A 124 -5.95 -1.35 32.46
N SER A 125 -6.95 -1.83 33.20
CA SER A 125 -6.84 -3.05 34.01
C SER A 125 -6.54 -4.27 33.13
N GLU A 126 -6.01 -5.36 33.69
CA GLU A 126 -5.71 -6.57 32.89
C GLU A 126 -6.94 -7.16 32.19
N GLU A 127 -8.10 -7.14 32.86
CA GLU A 127 -9.38 -7.56 32.27
C GLU A 127 -9.81 -6.64 31.12
N ASP A 128 -9.69 -5.32 31.30
CA ASP A 128 -9.99 -4.35 30.26
C ASP A 128 -9.00 -4.43 29.09
N GLN A 129 -7.73 -4.76 29.33
CA GLN A 129 -6.73 -4.99 28.27
C GLN A 129 -7.14 -6.17 27.38
N GLN A 130 -7.62 -7.27 27.96
CA GLN A 130 -8.11 -8.41 27.18
C GLN A 130 -9.32 -8.03 26.33
N THR A 131 -10.23 -7.23 26.88
CA THR A 131 -11.40 -6.73 26.15
C THR A 131 -10.98 -5.80 25.01
N PHE A 132 -10.06 -4.88 25.27
CA PHE A 132 -9.46 -3.98 24.28
C PHE A 132 -8.80 -4.76 23.12
N ASP A 133 -7.98 -5.75 23.44
CA ASP A 133 -7.29 -6.58 22.43
C ASP A 133 -8.29 -7.39 21.59
N ARG A 134 -9.34 -7.94 22.23
CA ARG A 134 -10.43 -8.65 21.53
C ARG A 134 -11.20 -7.71 20.59
N ASN A 135 -11.51 -6.49 21.02
CA ASN A 135 -12.16 -5.48 20.21
C ASN A 135 -11.31 -5.10 19.00
N ARG A 136 -10.00 -4.86 19.21
CA ARG A 136 -9.05 -4.56 18.14
C ARG A 136 -8.96 -5.66 17.09
N GLN A 137 -8.85 -6.93 17.52
CA GLN A 137 -8.83 -8.08 16.61
C GLN A 137 -10.15 -8.20 15.82
N THR A 138 -11.28 -7.96 16.47
CA THR A 138 -12.60 -8.01 15.83
C THR A 138 -12.74 -6.94 14.75
N MET A 139 -12.28 -5.71 15.04
CA MET A 139 -12.30 -4.61 14.07
C MET A 139 -11.34 -4.84 12.90
N SER A 140 -10.14 -5.36 13.17
CA SER A 140 -9.19 -5.76 12.12
C SER A 140 -9.80 -6.80 11.16
N LYS A 141 -10.47 -7.84 11.70
CA LYS A 141 -11.18 -8.84 10.89
C LYS A 141 -12.32 -8.23 10.08
N LYS A 142 -13.11 -7.33 10.67
CA LYS A 142 -14.20 -6.61 9.97
C LYS A 142 -13.66 -5.77 8.81
N ASN A 143 -12.54 -5.09 8.98
CA ASN A 143 -11.92 -4.27 7.94
C ASN A 143 -11.37 -5.15 6.80
N ALA A 144 -10.64 -6.22 7.13
CA ALA A 144 -10.15 -7.18 6.14
C ALA A 144 -11.29 -7.81 5.30
N MET A 145 -12.43 -8.12 5.93
CA MET A 145 -13.61 -8.62 5.20
C MET A 145 -14.22 -7.57 4.25
N LYS A 146 -14.25 -6.29 4.65
CA LYS A 146 -14.75 -5.20 3.79
C LYS A 146 -13.85 -5.02 2.56
N GLU A 147 -12.54 -5.04 2.76
CA GLU A 147 -11.56 -4.93 1.67
C GLU A 147 -11.62 -6.13 0.71
N GLY A 148 -11.69 -7.36 1.25
CA GLY A 148 -11.81 -8.56 0.43
C GLY A 148 -13.11 -8.62 -0.39
N ARG A 149 -14.21 -8.04 0.11
CA ARG A 149 -15.50 -7.99 -0.61
C ARG A 149 -15.52 -6.96 -1.72
N ALA A 150 -14.81 -5.84 -1.57
CA ALA A 150 -14.65 -4.85 -2.63
C ALA A 150 -13.95 -5.43 -3.86
N LYS A 151 -12.95 -6.32 -3.66
CA LYS A 151 -12.22 -6.96 -4.75
C LYS A 151 -13.04 -8.04 -5.49
N ARG A 152 -13.96 -8.75 -4.79
CA ARG A 152 -14.81 -9.78 -5.43
C ARG A 152 -15.97 -9.21 -6.24
N SER A 153 -16.46 -8.01 -5.92
CA SER A 153 -17.58 -7.39 -6.63
C SER A 153 -17.18 -6.72 -7.95
N SER A 154 -15.90 -6.35 -8.12
CA SER A 154 -15.39 -5.87 -9.41
C SER A 154 -15.30 -6.98 -10.46
N ASP A 155 -14.89 -8.19 -10.05
CA ASP A 155 -14.66 -9.28 -11.00
C ASP A 155 -15.96 -9.97 -11.45
N THR A 156 -16.99 -9.96 -10.60
CA THR A 156 -18.28 -10.58 -10.92
C THR A 156 -19.19 -9.72 -11.80
N LYS A 157 -18.97 -8.40 -11.89
CA LYS A 157 -19.73 -7.54 -12.81
C LYS A 157 -19.31 -7.68 -14.27
N SER A 158 -18.11 -8.18 -14.55
CA SER A 158 -17.65 -8.45 -15.92
C SER A 158 -18.19 -9.76 -16.48
N ALA A 159 -18.59 -10.71 -15.62
CA ALA A 159 -19.13 -12.00 -16.06
C ALA A 159 -20.66 -11.97 -16.30
N SER A 160 -21.42 -11.17 -15.53
CA SER A 160 -22.89 -11.21 -15.60
C SER A 160 -23.52 -10.51 -16.82
N ASN A 161 -22.75 -9.75 -17.61
CA ASN A 161 -23.25 -9.09 -18.81
C ASN A 161 -23.11 -9.92 -20.10
N ARG A 162 -22.46 -11.09 -20.07
CA ARG A 162 -22.35 -11.98 -21.25
C ARG A 162 -23.51 -12.98 -21.39
N ASP A 163 -24.29 -13.23 -20.34
CA ASP A 163 -25.31 -14.29 -20.36
C ASP A 163 -26.77 -13.78 -20.47
N SER A 164 -26.97 -12.47 -20.61
CA SER A 164 -28.30 -11.85 -20.71
C SER A 164 -28.73 -11.47 -22.13
N GLN A 165 -27.94 -11.76 -23.16
CA GLN A 165 -28.36 -11.57 -24.56
C GLN A 165 -28.94 -12.81 -25.24
N ASP A 166 -28.79 -14.02 -24.67
CA ASP A 166 -29.32 -15.24 -25.30
C ASP A 166 -30.66 -15.74 -24.68
N SER A 167 -31.09 -15.20 -23.54
CA SER A 167 -32.34 -15.61 -22.89
C SER A 167 -33.60 -14.90 -23.41
N LYS A 168 -33.48 -13.92 -24.31
CA LYS A 168 -34.66 -13.24 -24.91
C LYS A 168 -35.33 -13.98 -26.07
N LYS A 169 -34.86 -15.19 -26.43
CA LYS A 169 -35.50 -16.04 -27.47
C LYS A 169 -36.25 -17.27 -26.95
N GLN A 170 -36.37 -17.48 -25.63
CA GLN A 170 -37.02 -18.69 -25.09
C GLN A 170 -38.37 -18.48 -24.37
N TYR A 171 -38.98 -17.29 -24.42
CA TYR A 171 -40.36 -17.10 -23.96
C TYR A 171 -41.36 -17.12 -25.13
N ALA A 172 -41.40 -18.25 -25.84
CA ALA A 172 -42.47 -18.56 -26.80
C ALA A 172 -42.57 -20.08 -27.01
N LYS A 173 -42.65 -20.89 -25.94
CA LYS A 173 -43.13 -22.29 -25.97
C LYS A 173 -43.03 -22.92 -24.57
N LYS A 174 -44.03 -22.72 -23.72
CA LYS A 174 -44.52 -23.79 -22.84
C LYS A 174 -45.82 -23.35 -22.18
N ASP A 175 -46.86 -23.42 -22.99
CA ASP A 175 -48.21 -23.57 -22.50
C ASP A 175 -48.49 -25.07 -22.31
N LYS A 176 -49.27 -25.42 -21.29
CA LYS A 176 -49.83 -26.75 -20.96
C LYS A 176 -48.89 -27.88 -20.52
N SER A 177 -48.77 -28.07 -19.20
CA SER A 177 -49.17 -29.30 -18.46
C SER A 177 -48.96 -29.05 -16.95
N GLN A 178 -50.04 -28.90 -16.17
CA GLN A 178 -50.73 -29.98 -15.43
C GLN A 178 -49.90 -30.38 -14.18
N GLU A 179 -50.14 -29.79 -13.01
CA GLU A 179 -51.18 -30.13 -12.03
C GLU A 179 -50.93 -31.48 -11.33
N GLN A 180 -51.01 -31.46 -10.00
CA GLN A 180 -50.90 -32.57 -9.04
C GLN A 180 -49.49 -33.05 -8.68
N ARG A 181 -49.03 -32.69 -7.47
CA ARG A 181 -49.07 -33.61 -6.31
C ARG A 181 -48.56 -32.93 -5.04
N SER A 182 -49.49 -32.82 -4.11
CA SER A 182 -49.28 -32.57 -2.70
C SER A 182 -48.69 -33.80 -2.00
N ALA A 183 -48.17 -33.55 -0.81
CA ALA A 183 -48.04 -34.45 0.35
C ALA A 183 -46.71 -35.19 0.57
N ASP A 184 -46.30 -35.07 1.84
CA ASP A 184 -45.52 -35.98 2.67
C ASP A 184 -44.05 -36.25 2.34
N SER A 185 -43.18 -35.69 3.20
CA SER A 185 -42.24 -36.52 3.96
C SER A 185 -41.67 -35.75 5.17
N ASP A 186 -42.35 -35.88 6.31
CA ASP A 186 -41.69 -36.01 7.61
C ASP A 186 -40.83 -37.28 7.60
N ALA A 187 -39.53 -37.18 7.89
CA ALA A 187 -38.76 -38.21 8.58
C ALA A 187 -37.27 -37.84 8.70
N LEU A 188 -36.84 -37.66 9.95
CA LEU A 188 -35.70 -38.31 10.60
C LEU A 188 -34.31 -38.29 9.93
N SER A 189 -33.40 -37.67 10.69
CA SER A 189 -32.14 -38.26 11.15
C SER A 189 -31.04 -38.51 10.12
N GLN A 190 -29.91 -37.82 10.28
CA GLN A 190 -28.76 -38.39 11.00
C GLN A 190 -27.57 -37.45 10.90
N SER A 191 -27.08 -37.08 12.08
CA SER A 191 -25.68 -36.84 12.41
C SER A 191 -24.69 -37.34 11.34
N ARG A 192 -24.04 -36.40 10.66
CA ARG A 192 -22.72 -36.64 10.08
C ARG A 192 -21.78 -35.58 10.59
N ASP A 193 -21.16 -35.93 11.71
CA ASP A 193 -19.86 -35.42 12.15
C ASP A 193 -18.85 -35.60 11.01
N SER A 194 -18.75 -34.57 10.16
CA SER A 194 -17.63 -34.43 9.23
C SER A 194 -16.63 -33.50 9.88
N ASN A 195 -15.89 -34.06 10.83
CA ASN A 195 -14.64 -33.53 11.34
C ASN A 195 -13.60 -33.53 10.22
N SER A 196 -13.74 -32.61 9.26
CA SER A 196 -12.71 -32.34 8.27
C SER A 196 -11.66 -31.43 8.91
N ASN A 197 -10.83 -32.03 9.75
CA ASN A 197 -9.51 -31.53 10.10
C ASN A 197 -8.61 -31.64 8.85
N ARG A 198 -8.97 -30.93 7.78
CA ARG A 198 -8.07 -30.65 6.66
C ARG A 198 -7.29 -29.41 7.05
N GLN A 199 -6.30 -29.66 7.89
CA GLN A 199 -5.17 -28.77 8.10
C GLN A 199 -4.34 -28.80 6.81
N SER A 200 -4.89 -28.24 5.74
CA SER A 200 -4.19 -27.96 4.50
C SER A 200 -3.18 -26.86 4.82
N SER A 201 -2.03 -27.28 5.32
CA SER A 201 -0.79 -26.51 5.34
C SER A 201 -0.21 -26.48 3.92
N ASP A 202 -1.05 -26.10 2.97
CA ASP A 202 -0.61 -25.68 1.64
C ASP A 202 -0.37 -24.18 1.75
N SER A 203 0.68 -23.85 2.49
CA SER A 203 1.33 -22.56 2.41
C SER A 203 1.97 -22.51 1.04
N GLN A 204 1.14 -22.31 0.01
CA GLN A 204 1.58 -21.69 -1.23
C GLN A 204 2.13 -20.34 -0.80
N GLN A 205 3.42 -20.35 -0.50
CA GLN A 205 4.32 -19.23 -0.56
C GLN A 205 4.28 -18.81 -2.02
N SER A 206 3.19 -18.14 -2.38
CA SER A 206 3.08 -17.41 -3.63
C SER A 206 4.35 -16.60 -3.67
N ASP A 207 5.18 -16.90 -4.66
CA ASP A 207 6.27 -16.07 -5.12
C ASP A 207 5.65 -14.70 -5.43
N SER A 208 5.43 -13.92 -4.38
CA SER A 208 4.92 -12.57 -4.39
C SER A 208 6.10 -11.74 -4.83
N GLY A 209 6.50 -11.97 -6.09
CA GLY A 209 7.55 -11.27 -6.77
C GLY A 209 7.31 -9.80 -6.52
N ASN A 210 8.20 -9.23 -5.71
CA ASN A 210 8.30 -7.88 -5.17
C ASN A 210 7.32 -6.83 -5.73
N GLN A 211 6.01 -7.08 -5.63
CA GLN A 211 5.01 -6.09 -5.95
C GLN A 211 5.06 -5.18 -4.76
N GLU A 212 5.73 -4.04 -4.94
CA GLU A 212 5.65 -2.87 -4.08
C GLU A 212 4.17 -2.43 -4.02
N GLY A 213 3.38 -3.19 -3.27
CA GLY A 213 1.97 -2.95 -3.06
C GLY A 213 1.84 -1.67 -2.25
N PHE A 214 0.97 -0.78 -2.71
CA PHE A 214 0.60 0.40 -1.94
C PHE A 214 -0.25 -0.04 -0.74
N TRP A 215 0.31 0.01 0.46
CA TRP A 215 -0.40 -0.31 1.70
C TRP A 215 -1.10 0.96 2.21
N VAL A 216 -2.43 0.94 2.24
CA VAL A 216 -3.22 1.99 2.89
C VAL A 216 -3.32 1.66 4.37
N VAL A 217 -2.54 2.35 5.21
CA VAL A 217 -2.70 2.27 6.66
C VAL A 217 -3.81 3.23 7.06
N THR A 218 -4.89 2.71 7.64
CA THR A 218 -5.96 3.56 8.19
C THR A 218 -5.77 3.73 9.69
N VAL A 219 -5.67 4.98 10.12
CA VAL A 219 -5.52 5.33 11.53
C VAL A 219 -6.87 5.20 12.21
N THR A 220 -6.97 4.24 13.11
CA THR A 220 -8.18 4.05 13.91
C THR A 220 -7.88 4.46 15.34
N SER A 221 -8.55 5.52 15.83
CA SER A 221 -8.37 6.00 17.19
C SER A 221 -8.57 4.87 18.20
N PRO A 222 -7.61 4.57 19.10
CA PRO A 222 -7.72 3.50 20.08
C PRO A 222 -8.88 3.66 21.05
N VAL A 223 -9.45 4.88 21.18
CA VAL A 223 -10.64 5.15 22.00
C VAL A 223 -11.81 4.25 21.61
N ILE A 224 -11.95 3.88 20.32
CA ILE A 224 -13.05 3.00 19.91
C ILE A 224 -12.92 1.58 20.48
N TYR A 225 -11.70 1.16 20.86
CA TYR A 225 -11.48 -0.16 21.44
C TYR A 225 -11.75 -0.19 22.94
N MET A 226 -11.85 0.98 23.58
CA MET A 226 -12.26 1.13 24.98
C MET A 226 -13.78 0.99 25.18
N GLU A 227 -14.57 0.89 24.11
CA GLU A 227 -16.00 0.61 24.26
C GLU A 227 -16.20 -0.73 24.97
N GLY A 228 -16.86 -0.68 26.14
CA GLY A 228 -17.13 -1.85 26.97
C GLY A 228 -16.12 -2.12 28.09
N THR A 229 -15.10 -1.26 28.29
CA THR A 229 -14.20 -1.37 29.45
C THR A 229 -14.81 -0.69 30.69
N ASN A 230 -14.53 -1.23 31.87
CA ASN A 230 -14.99 -0.70 33.16
C ASN A 230 -14.04 0.39 33.71
N SER A 231 -13.51 1.23 32.84
CA SER A 231 -12.47 2.20 33.21
C SER A 231 -12.99 3.29 34.15
N THR A 232 -12.19 3.61 35.18
CA THR A 232 -12.50 4.68 36.13
C THR A 232 -12.48 6.05 35.46
N GLN A 233 -13.08 7.06 36.11
CA GLN A 233 -13.06 8.43 35.59
C GLN A 233 -11.64 9.00 35.47
N GLU A 234 -10.75 8.63 36.38
CA GLU A 234 -9.34 9.02 36.36
C GLU A 234 -8.61 8.41 35.15
N GLN A 235 -8.77 7.09 34.91
CA GLN A 235 -8.20 6.40 33.74
C GLN A 235 -8.71 7.00 32.43
N LYS A 236 -10.00 7.35 32.36
CA LYS A 236 -10.58 8.01 31.18
C LYS A 236 -9.95 9.38 30.94
N SER A 237 -9.82 10.20 31.99
CA SER A 237 -9.18 11.52 31.87
C SER A 237 -7.70 11.43 31.48
N GLU A 238 -6.97 10.44 31.99
CA GLU A 238 -5.58 10.22 31.62
C GLU A 238 -5.46 9.75 30.16
N CYS A 239 -6.32 8.82 29.75
CA CYS A 239 -6.41 8.37 28.38
C CYS A 239 -6.73 9.52 27.42
N ASP A 240 -7.68 10.39 27.76
CA ASP A 240 -8.05 11.56 26.95
C ASP A 240 -6.85 12.50 26.77
N LYS A 241 -6.08 12.75 27.82
CA LYS A 241 -4.88 13.59 27.77
C LYS A 241 -3.81 12.98 26.85
N MET A 242 -3.56 11.68 26.95
CA MET A 242 -2.63 10.99 26.04
C MET A 242 -3.15 10.99 24.60
N CYS A 243 -4.44 10.75 24.39
CA CYS A 243 -5.06 10.79 23.07
C CYS A 243 -4.88 12.15 22.40
N GLN A 244 -5.05 13.26 23.13
CA GLN A 244 -4.79 14.59 22.59
C GLN A 244 -3.32 14.77 22.18
N GLN A 245 -2.37 14.33 23.02
CA GLN A 245 -0.94 14.47 22.73
C GLN A 245 -0.51 13.65 21.50
N PHE A 246 -0.92 12.38 21.43
CA PHE A 246 -0.61 11.53 20.28
C PHE A 246 -1.33 11.99 19.01
N SER A 247 -2.61 12.38 19.11
CA SER A 247 -3.38 12.88 17.96
C SER A 247 -2.69 14.06 17.28
N GLN A 248 -2.23 15.06 18.05
CA GLN A 248 -1.52 16.21 17.47
C GLN A 248 -0.23 15.81 16.75
N ARG A 249 0.55 14.87 17.32
CA ARG A 249 1.81 14.40 16.71
C ARG A 249 1.56 13.57 15.46
N ILE A 250 0.56 12.70 15.49
CA ILE A 250 0.14 11.87 14.37
C ILE A 250 -0.40 12.76 13.24
N GLU A 251 -1.29 13.70 13.53
CA GLU A 251 -1.80 14.67 12.55
C GLU A 251 -0.67 15.45 11.88
N LYS A 252 0.32 15.91 12.66
CA LYS A 252 1.50 16.59 12.14
C LYS A 252 2.30 15.67 11.20
N ALA A 253 2.60 14.44 11.61
CA ALA A 253 3.36 13.49 10.81
C ALA A 253 2.64 13.13 9.49
N TRP A 254 1.32 12.98 9.52
CA TRP A 254 0.51 12.76 8.32
C TRP A 254 0.47 13.97 7.41
N SER A 255 0.36 15.19 7.96
CA SER A 255 0.43 16.43 7.17
C SER A 255 1.77 16.53 6.43
N GLU A 256 2.88 16.30 7.12
CA GLU A 256 4.22 16.29 6.51
C GLU A 256 4.36 15.20 5.44
N THR A 257 3.76 14.01 5.67
CA THR A 257 3.72 12.91 4.70
C THR A 257 2.94 13.31 3.43
N HIS A 258 1.79 13.98 3.58
CA HIS A 258 1.00 14.49 2.45
C HIS A 258 1.74 15.57 1.67
N GLU A 259 2.42 16.50 2.34
CA GLU A 259 3.25 17.52 1.69
C GLU A 259 4.38 16.88 0.86
N LEU A 260 5.02 15.84 1.40
CA LEU A 260 6.07 15.09 0.69
C LEU A 260 5.52 14.32 -0.52
N HIS A 261 4.32 13.74 -0.40
CA HIS A 261 3.64 13.13 -1.54
C HIS A 261 3.34 14.15 -2.63
N HIS A 262 2.76 15.31 -2.28
CA HIS A 262 2.53 16.39 -3.23
C HIS A 262 3.83 16.84 -3.89
N LYS A 263 4.91 16.95 -3.13
CA LYS A 263 6.25 17.28 -3.66
C LYS A 263 6.75 16.23 -4.67
N LEU A 264 6.54 14.94 -4.42
CA LEU A 264 6.88 13.88 -5.37
C LEU A 264 6.13 14.05 -6.69
N VAL A 265 4.82 14.34 -6.64
CA VAL A 265 3.99 14.60 -7.83
C VAL A 265 4.48 15.84 -8.57
N MET A 266 4.84 16.92 -7.86
CA MET A 266 5.39 18.14 -8.47
C MET A 266 6.74 17.89 -9.15
N ILE A 267 7.64 17.11 -8.54
CA ILE A 267 8.92 16.74 -9.14
C ILE A 267 8.69 15.96 -10.46
N GLU A 268 7.68 15.09 -10.48
CA GLU A 268 7.30 14.35 -11.70
C GLU A 268 6.76 15.29 -12.79
N ALA A 269 5.86 16.20 -12.45
CA ALA A 269 5.33 17.17 -13.40
C ALA A 269 6.44 18.08 -13.96
N GLU A 270 7.35 18.55 -13.10
CA GLU A 270 8.53 19.32 -13.52
C GLU A 270 9.46 18.52 -14.44
N ARG A 271 9.64 17.21 -14.16
CA ARG A 271 10.43 16.31 -15.00
C ARG A 271 9.86 16.24 -16.41
N LEU A 272 8.55 16.01 -16.53
CA LEU A 272 7.85 15.94 -17.82
C LEU A 272 7.97 17.26 -18.58
N MET A 273 7.67 18.40 -17.95
CA MET A 273 7.82 19.72 -18.57
C MET A 273 9.25 20.02 -19.02
N ALA A 274 10.26 19.57 -18.26
CA ALA A 274 11.66 19.77 -18.63
C ALA A 274 12.05 18.93 -19.86
N ILE A 275 11.51 17.72 -19.98
CA ILE A 275 11.70 16.87 -21.17
C ILE A 275 10.99 17.48 -22.37
N GLU A 276 9.73 17.92 -22.21
CA GLU A 276 8.95 18.55 -23.29
C GLU A 276 9.68 19.75 -23.90
N LYS A 277 10.35 20.57 -23.09
CA LYS A 277 11.14 21.72 -23.57
C LYS A 277 12.37 21.35 -24.40
N ILE A 278 12.85 20.10 -24.33
CA ILE A 278 13.98 19.60 -25.12
C ILE A 278 13.51 19.07 -26.48
N LEU A 279 12.25 18.63 -26.55
CA LEU A 279 11.64 18.06 -27.75
C LEU A 279 11.22 19.17 -28.72
N THR A 280 11.15 18.82 -30.01
CA THR A 280 10.55 19.69 -31.03
C THR A 280 9.04 19.54 -31.07
N ASP A 281 8.33 20.52 -31.64
CA ASP A 281 6.87 20.47 -31.78
C ASP A 281 6.40 19.21 -32.55
N ASP A 282 7.16 18.78 -33.56
CA ASP A 282 6.83 17.57 -34.32
C ASP A 282 7.02 16.29 -33.49
N GLN A 283 8.07 16.23 -32.65
CA GLN A 283 8.28 15.12 -31.71
C GLN A 283 7.18 15.07 -30.64
N LEU A 284 6.72 16.24 -30.15
CA LEU A 284 5.59 16.32 -29.22
C LEU A 284 4.30 15.80 -29.84
N LYS A 285 3.99 16.18 -31.10
CA LYS A 285 2.84 15.63 -31.84
C LYS A 285 2.92 14.11 -32.01
N GLN A 286 4.11 13.57 -32.30
CA GLN A 286 4.32 12.12 -32.38
C GLN A 286 4.03 11.43 -31.05
N LEU A 287 4.48 12.00 -29.92
CA LEU A 287 4.16 11.48 -28.58
C LEU A 287 2.65 11.47 -28.30
N GLU A 288 1.94 12.54 -28.66
CA GLU A 288 0.49 12.61 -28.50
C GLU A 288 -0.23 11.55 -29.34
N GLN A 289 0.21 11.34 -30.58
CA GLN A 289 -0.32 10.30 -31.46
C GLN A 289 -0.07 8.90 -30.91
N ASN A 290 1.15 8.61 -30.43
CA ASN A 290 1.50 7.31 -29.85
C ASN A 290 0.69 7.02 -28.57
N ARG A 291 0.44 8.06 -27.76
CA ARG A 291 -0.38 7.95 -26.55
C ARG A 291 -1.84 7.64 -26.88
N ASN A 292 -2.38 8.27 -27.91
CA ASN A 292 -3.77 8.06 -28.32
C ASN A 292 -3.94 6.71 -29.04
N GLY A 293 -3.00 6.32 -29.90
CA GLY A 293 -3.04 5.06 -30.64
C GLY A 293 -2.92 3.81 -29.75
N SER A 294 -2.18 3.91 -28.64
CA SER A 294 -2.06 2.80 -27.68
C SER A 294 -3.39 2.46 -26.98
N ASN A 295 -4.29 3.45 -26.83
CA ASN A 295 -5.59 3.22 -26.20
C ASN A 295 -6.57 2.45 -27.11
N ASP A 296 -6.47 2.61 -28.43
CA ASP A 296 -7.34 1.92 -29.39
C ASP A 296 -7.04 0.41 -29.49
N LEU A 297 -5.76 0.03 -29.42
CA LEU A 297 -5.35 -1.38 -29.36
C LEU A 297 -5.82 -2.08 -28.08
N ALA A 298 -5.77 -1.38 -26.94
CA ALA A 298 -6.27 -1.91 -25.68
C ALA A 298 -7.80 -2.10 -25.68
N ALA A 299 -8.54 -1.27 -26.43
CA ALA A 299 -9.99 -1.40 -26.60
C ALA A 299 -10.38 -2.53 -27.56
N SER A 300 -9.60 -2.78 -28.61
CA SER A 300 -9.87 -3.82 -29.61
C SER A 300 -9.63 -5.25 -29.11
N THR A 301 -8.85 -5.42 -28.03
CA THR A 301 -8.49 -6.73 -27.46
C THR A 301 -9.46 -7.20 -26.36
N ARG A 302 -10.64 -6.57 -26.22
CA ARG A 302 -11.69 -6.93 -25.24
C ARG A 302 -12.97 -7.40 -25.90
#